data_AF-G8RZW0-F1
#
_entry.id   AF-G8RZW0-F1
#
_cell.length_a   1.000
_cell.length_b   1.000
_cell.length_c   1.000
_cell.angle_alpha   90.00
_cell.angle_beta   90.00
_cell.angle_gamma   90.00
#
_symmetry.space_group_name_H-M   'P 1'
#
loop_
_entity.id
_entity.type
_entity.pdbx_description
1 polymer ?
#
loop_
_entity_poly.entity_id
_entity_poly.type
_entity_poly.pdbx_seq_one_letter_code
_entity_poly.pdbx_strand_id
1 'polypeptide(L)' 'MGAGEIAKRLGLSRQRVQQLAERDDFPSPFDELAMGRVWLIPDIEAWIRQQRTGAPPPDR' A
#
# COMPACT_ATOMS: atom_id res chain seq x y z
N MET A 1 -1.06 -7.75 4.67
CA MET A 1 -0.22 -7.78 3.45
C MET A 1 1.05 -7.03 3.76
N GLY A 2 2.24 -7.59 3.52
CA GLY A 2 3.51 -6.89 3.72
C GLY A 2 4.00 -6.21 2.45
N ALA A 3 5.10 -5.46 2.57
CA ALA A 3 5.66 -4.72 1.44
C ALA A 3 6.13 -5.63 0.29
N GLY A 4 6.51 -6.87 0.59
CA GLY A 4 6.92 -7.85 -0.42
C GLY A 4 5.74 -8.34 -1.28
N GLU A 5 4.60 -8.61 -0.67
CA GLU A 5 3.38 -9.00 -1.39
C GLU A 5 2.85 -7.83 -2.24
N ILE A 6 2.87 -6.61 -1.70
CA ILE A 6 2.49 -5.39 -2.44
C ILE A 6 3.41 -5.20 -3.65
N ALA A 7 4.73 -5.36 -3.46
CA ALA A 7 5.72 -5.20 -4.51
C ALA A 7 5.47 -6.17 -5.68
N LYS A 8 5.23 -7.45 -5.39
CA LYS A 8 4.86 -8.46 -6.41
C LYS A 8 3.60 -8.07 -7.17
N ARG A 9 2.60 -7.53 -6.47
CA ARG A 9 1.31 -7.14 -7.05
C ARG A 9 1.41 -5.93 -7.98
N LEU A 10 2.31 -5.01 -7.69
CA LEU A 10 2.54 -3.80 -8.47
C LEU A 10 3.64 -3.95 -9.54
N GLY A 11 4.37 -5.08 -9.56
CA GLY A 11 5.56 -5.23 -10.41
C GLY A 11 6.70 -4.29 -9.98
N LEU A 12 6.80 -3.98 -8.69
CA LEU A 12 7.79 -3.06 -8.12
C LEU A 12 8.79 -3.81 -7.22
N SER A 13 9.84 -3.12 -6.78
CA SER A 13 10.71 -3.60 -5.71
C SER A 13 10.10 -3.34 -4.33
N ARG A 14 10.50 -4.13 -3.32
CA ARG A 14 10.11 -3.88 -1.91
C ARG A 14 10.54 -2.49 -1.45
N GLN A 15 11.72 -2.03 -1.84
CA GLN A 15 12.22 -0.68 -1.52
C GLN A 15 11.31 0.41 -2.11
N ARG A 16 10.81 0.22 -3.34
CA ARG A 16 9.88 1.18 -3.93
C ARG A 16 8.56 1.24 -3.18
N VAL A 17 8.06 0.12 -2.67
CA VAL A 17 6.86 0.11 -1.80
C VAL A 17 7.12 0.85 -0.49
N GLN A 18 8.29 0.72 0.12
CA GLN A 18 8.64 1.48 1.32
C GLN A 18 8.63 2.99 1.05
N GLN A 19 9.17 3.44 -0.08
CA GLN A 19 9.09 4.86 -0.47
C GLN A 19 7.66 5.33 -0.72
N LEU A 20 6.80 4.48 -1.29
CA LEU A 20 5.38 4.81 -1.46
C LEU A 20 4.68 4.93 -0.11
N ALA A 21 5.03 4.09 0.85
CA ALA A 21 4.46 4.12 2.20
C ALA A 21 4.75 5.39 3.00
N GLU A 22 5.69 6.23 2.55
CA GLU A 22 5.96 7.55 3.12
C GLU A 22 5.11 8.67 2.49
N ARG A 23 4.30 8.37 1.47
CA ARG A 23 3.40 9.35 0.85
C ARG A 23 2.07 9.41 1.60
N ASP A 24 1.50 10.61 1.67
CA ASP A 24 0.20 10.86 2.34
C ASP A 24 -0.96 10.11 1.68
N ASP A 25 -0.87 9.82 0.38
CA ASP A 25 -1.90 9.11 -0.37
C ASP A 25 -1.76 7.58 -0.30
N PHE A 26 -0.74 7.05 0.39
CA PHE A 26 -0.56 5.61 0.58
C PHE A 26 -1.29 5.14 1.85
N PRO A 27 -1.88 3.93 1.85
CA PRO A 27 -2.60 3.46 3.04
C PRO A 27 -1.72 3.40 4.28
N SER A 28 -2.26 3.87 5.41
CA SER A 28 -1.60 3.72 6.70
C SER A 28 -1.39 2.23 7.03
N PRO A 29 -0.26 1.86 7.64
CA PRO A 29 -0.04 0.49 8.09
C PRO A 29 -1.09 0.13 9.14
N PHE A 30 -1.57 -1.11 9.08
CA PHE A 30 -2.44 -1.69 10.10
C PHE A 30 -1.64 -1.98 11.38
N ASP A 31 -0.41 -2.45 11.22
CA ASP A 31 0.50 -2.75 12.31
C ASP A 31 1.97 -2.69 11.85
N GLU A 32 2.89 -2.56 12.81
CA GLU A 32 4.33 -2.64 12.61
C GLU A 32 4.89 -3.87 13.34
N LEU A 33 5.17 -4.93 12.58
CA LEU A 33 5.73 -6.16 13.12
C LEU A 33 7.27 -6.14 13.06
N ALA A 34 7.92 -7.07 13.74
CA ALA A 34 9.38 -7.25 13.65
C ALA A 34 9.90 -7.45 12.21
N MET A 35 9.06 -8.01 11.33
CA MET A 35 9.36 -8.21 9.90
C MET A 35 9.11 -6.96 9.03
N GLY A 36 8.49 -5.93 9.61
CA GLY A 36 8.12 -4.65 8.99
C GLY A 36 6.62 -4.35 9.06
N ARG A 37 6.24 -3.21 8.48
CA ARG A 37 4.86 -2.75 8.32
C ARG A 37 4.00 -3.76 7.56
N VAL A 38 2.76 -3.92 8.04
CA VAL A 38 1.72 -4.71 7.38
C VAL A 38 0.46 -3.86 7.18
N TRP A 39 -0.20 -4.06 6.05
CA TRP A 39 -1.42 -3.36 5.66
C TRP A 39 -2.58 -4.33 5.55
N LEU A 40 -3.79 -3.82 5.78
CA LEU A 40 -5.00 -4.54 5.39
C LEU A 40 -5.03 -4.72 3.87
N ILE A 41 -5.46 -5.90 3.42
CA ILE A 41 -5.64 -6.18 1.99
C ILE A 41 -6.66 -5.22 1.33
N PRO A 42 -7.86 -4.98 1.90
CA PRO A 42 -8.85 -4.11 1.25
C PRO A 42 -8.34 -2.67 1.01
N ASP A 43 -7.53 -2.15 1.93
CA ASP A 43 -6.88 -0.85 1.83
C ASP A 43 -5.98 -0.71 0.60
N ILE A 44 -5.05 -1.65 0.47
CA ILE A 44 -4.12 -1.68 -0.66
C ILE A 44 -4.88 -1.84 -1.96
N GLU A 45 -5.88 -2.73 -2.01
CA GLU A 45 -6.70 -2.92 -3.21
C GLU A 45 -7.49 -1.67 -3.60
N ALA A 46 -8.06 -0.95 -2.63
CA ALA A 46 -8.75 0.30 -2.88
C ALA A 46 -7.80 1.36 -3.42
N TRP A 47 -6.63 1.52 -2.80
CA TRP A 47 -5.59 2.44 -3.26
C TRP A 47 -5.10 2.11 -4.69
N ILE A 48 -4.86 0.83 -5.01
CA ILE A 48 -4.47 0.40 -6.36
C ILE A 48 -5.54 0.79 -7.39
N ARG A 49 -6.82 0.58 -7.06
CA ARG A 49 -7.92 0.96 -7.96
C ARG A 49 -7.98 2.48 -8.17
N GLN A 50 -7.79 3.27 -7.13
CA GLN A 50 -7.76 4.74 -7.20
C GLN A 50 -6.63 5.24 -8.09
N GLN A 51 -5.40 4.74 -7.89
CA GLN A 51 -4.24 5.12 -8.71
C GLN A 51 -4.44 4.83 -10.20
N ARG A 52 -5.16 3.75 -10.54
CA ARG A 52 -5.44 3.37 -11.94
C ARG A 52 -6.57 4.19 -12.58
N THR A 53 -7.47 4.74 -11.78
CA THR A 53 -8.67 5.45 -12.25
C THR A 53 -8.55 6.97 -12.11
N GLY A 54 -7.56 7.46 -11.36
CA GLY A 54 -7.41 8.87 -11.01
C GLY A 54 -8.48 9.39 -10.05
N ALA A 55 -9.30 8.51 -9.46
CA ALA A 55 -10.40 8.87 -8.59
C ALA A 55 -9.94 8.98 -7.12
N PRO A 56 -10.41 9.98 -6.35
CA PRO A 56 -10.06 10.15 -4.94
C PRO A 56 -10.62 9.01 -4.07
N PRO A 57 -9.99 8.71 -2.91
CA PRO A 57 -10.45 7.66 -2.01
C PRO A 57 -11.88 7.89 -1.51
N PRO A 58 -12.68 6.81 -1.30
CA PRO A 58 -13.93 6.93 -0.57
C PRO A 58 -13.60 7.30 0.88
N ASP A 59 -14.32 8.29 1.40
CA ASP A 59 -14.22 8.72 2.80
C ASP A 59 -14.36 7.54 3.75
N ARG A 60 -13.51 7.53 4.78
CA ARG A 60 -13.39 6.45 5.75
C ARG A 60 -13.83 6.87 7.13
#